data_AF-A0A971GQU0-F1
#
_entry.id   AF-A0A971GQU0-F1
#
_cell.length_a   1.000
_cell.length_b   1.000
_cell.length_c   1.000
_cell.angle_alpha   90.00
_cell.angle_beta   90.00
_cell.angle_gamma   90.00
#
_symmetry.space_group_name_H-M   'P 1'
#
loop_
_entity.id
_entity.type
_entity.pdbx_description
1 polymer ?
#
loop_
_entity_poly.entity_id
_entity_poly.type
_entity_poly.pdbx_seq_one_letter_code
_entity_poly.pdbx_strand_id
1 'polypeptide(L)'
;MDWTKSKNIMIIALLVTNLIIGLTYYSTIREKRKEWAVQAQNTAVYLMEQGIELDVEIPDEPRKMPVLFVRFEPSDPEVAEAPVYDGEILVESTRTSLKVVPISRGENRREIMSASHALLRYLAVAEQQDRKPAGIKGIELIYLVDTAGYDREISEDTAIPAWKLSLGDGETFYVNAYGE
;
A
#
# COMPACT_ATOMS: atom_id res chain seq x y z
N MET A 1 -55.03 0.01 15.02
CA MET A 1 -53.70 0.50 14.59
C MET A 1 -52.99 -0.64 13.91
N ASP A 2 -52.81 -0.57 12.58
CA ASP A 2 -52.34 -1.69 11.75
C ASP A 2 -50.81 -1.86 11.83
N TRP A 3 -50.36 -2.39 12.96
CA TRP A 3 -48.95 -2.65 13.27
C TRP A 3 -48.30 -3.64 12.29
N THR A 4 -49.05 -4.62 11.80
CA THR A 4 -48.58 -5.62 10.82
C THR A 4 -48.28 -4.99 9.45
N LYS A 5 -49.10 -4.04 9.00
CA LYS A 5 -48.89 -3.34 7.73
C LYS A 5 -47.61 -2.50 7.77
N SER A 6 -47.39 -1.83 8.91
CA SER A 6 -46.19 -1.00 9.13
C SER A 6 -44.91 -1.83 9.22
N LYS A 7 -44.94 -2.99 9.88
CA LYS A 7 -43.80 -3.91 9.95
C LYS A 7 -43.37 -4.41 8.57
N ASN A 8 -44.34 -4.74 7.71
CA ASN A 8 -44.04 -5.23 6.36
C ASN A 8 -43.43 -4.13 5.49
N ILE A 9 -43.96 -2.90 5.58
CA ILE A 9 -43.39 -1.74 4.89
C ILE A 9 -41.95 -1.47 5.36
N MET A 10 -41.68 -1.58 6.67
CA MET A 10 -40.34 -1.36 7.22
C MET A 10 -39.32 -2.40 6.72
N ILE A 11 -39.71 -3.68 6.65
CA ILE A 11 -38.86 -4.75 6.12
C ILE A 11 -38.56 -4.52 4.63
N ILE A 12 -39.59 -4.20 3.84
CA ILE A 12 -39.43 -3.94 2.40
C ILE A 12 -38.53 -2.72 2.17
N ALA A 13 -38.70 -1.64 2.92
CA ALA A 13 -37.86 -0.45 2.81
C ALA A 13 -36.38 -0.76 3.13
N LEU A 14 -36.11 -1.58 4.16
CA LEU A 14 -34.76 -2.01 4.50
C LEU A 14 -34.14 -2.87 3.40
N LEU A 15 -34.91 -3.80 2.82
CA LEU A 15 -34.44 -4.65 1.71
C LEU A 15 -34.10 -3.82 0.46
N VAL A 16 -34.97 -2.87 0.08
CA VAL A 16 -34.72 -1.97 -1.06
C VAL A 16 -33.47 -1.11 -0.81
N THR A 17 -33.30 -0.59 0.41
CA THR A 17 -32.13 0.20 0.78
C THR A 17 -30.85 -0.63 0.68
N ASN A 18 -30.84 -1.83 1.26
CA ASN A 18 -29.70 -2.74 1.17
C ASN A 18 -29.39 -3.15 -0.28
N LEU A 19 -30.41 -3.32 -1.12
CA LEU A 19 -30.25 -3.61 -2.55
C LEU A 19 -29.59 -2.45 -3.29
N ILE A 20 -30.04 -1.22 -3.07
CA ILE A 20 -29.45 -0.02 -3.68
C ILE A 20 -27.99 0.14 -3.23
N ILE A 21 -27.70 -0.06 -1.94
CA ILE A 21 -26.32 -0.03 -1.42
C ILE A 21 -25.46 -1.10 -2.10
N GLY A 22 -25.96 -2.33 -2.22
CA GLY A 22 -25.23 -3.41 -2.88
C GLY A 22 -24.90 -3.10 -4.34
N LEU A 23 -25.87 -2.57 -5.10
CA LEU A 23 -25.69 -2.21 -6.51
C LEU A 23 -24.70 -1.04 -6.70
N THR A 24 -24.83 0.02 -5.90
CA THR A 24 -23.95 1.20 -5.98
C THR A 24 -22.52 0.88 -5.51
N TYR A 25 -22.37 0.06 -4.49
CA TYR A 25 -21.06 -0.41 -4.02
C TYR A 25 -20.36 -1.25 -5.08
N TYR A 26 -21.10 -2.19 -5.70
CA TYR A 26 -20.57 -3.03 -6.78
C TYR A 26 -20.13 -2.22 -8.00
N SER A 27 -20.94 -1.25 -8.44
CA SER A 27 -20.57 -0.40 -9.58
C SER A 27 -19.32 0.43 -9.31
N THR A 28 -19.21 1.01 -8.11
CA THR A 28 -18.08 1.86 -7.70
C THR A 28 -16.76 1.09 -7.70
N ILE A 29 -16.74 -0.14 -7.17
CA ILE A 29 -15.52 -0.97 -7.16
C ILE A 29 -15.07 -1.31 -8.58
N ARG A 30 -16.02 -1.68 -9.45
CA ARG A 30 -15.71 -2.06 -10.82
C ARG A 30 -15.12 -0.87 -11.61
N GLU A 31 -15.66 0.32 -11.39
CA GLU A 31 -15.17 1.55 -12.02
C GLU A 31 -13.76 1.90 -11.53
N LYS A 32 -13.50 1.86 -10.23
CA LYS A 32 -12.15 2.08 -9.67
C LYS A 32 -11.12 1.09 -10.19
N ARG A 33 -11.45 -0.20 -10.25
CA ARG A 33 -10.53 -1.23 -10.81
C ARG A 33 -10.20 -0.92 -12.28
N LYS A 34 -11.19 -0.50 -13.07
CA LYS A 34 -10.97 -0.11 -14.48
C LYS A 34 -10.07 1.12 -14.59
N GLU A 35 -10.30 2.13 -13.75
CA GLU A 35 -9.49 3.35 -13.70
C GLU A 35 -8.02 3.02 -13.37
N TRP A 36 -7.77 2.19 -12.37
CA TRP A 36 -6.42 1.79 -11.95
C TRP A 36 -5.71 0.97 -13.02
N ALA A 37 -6.39 0.04 -13.68
CA ALA A 37 -5.85 -0.73 -14.79
C ALA A 37 -5.42 0.17 -15.96
N VAL A 38 -6.27 1.15 -16.31
CA VAL A 38 -5.94 2.15 -17.34
C VAL A 38 -4.76 3.02 -16.89
N GLN A 39 -4.71 3.41 -15.62
CA GLN A 39 -3.59 4.19 -15.08
C GLN A 39 -2.27 3.39 -15.12
N ALA A 40 -2.29 2.12 -14.74
CA ALA A 40 -1.14 1.21 -14.81
C ALA A 40 -0.62 1.10 -16.25
N GLN A 41 -1.53 0.87 -17.21
CA GLN A 41 -1.15 0.81 -18.63
C GLN A 41 -0.55 2.13 -19.12
N ASN A 42 -1.19 3.28 -18.85
CA ASN A 42 -0.69 4.59 -19.26
C ASN A 42 0.67 4.91 -18.64
N THR A 43 0.87 4.53 -17.37
CA THR A 43 2.12 4.75 -16.66
C THR A 43 3.24 3.89 -17.23
N ALA A 44 2.96 2.61 -17.52
CA ALA A 44 3.91 1.71 -18.17
C ALA A 44 4.35 2.25 -19.55
N VAL A 45 3.40 2.71 -20.37
CA VAL A 45 3.72 3.33 -21.67
C VAL A 45 4.59 4.57 -21.49
N TYR A 46 4.24 5.45 -20.55
CA TYR A 46 5.01 6.65 -20.26
C TYR A 46 6.45 6.34 -19.80
N LEU A 47 6.64 5.35 -18.90
CA LEU A 47 7.96 4.90 -18.46
C LEU A 47 8.81 4.38 -19.64
N MET A 48 8.21 3.57 -20.51
CA MET A 48 8.91 3.05 -21.70
C MET A 48 9.30 4.16 -22.68
N GLU A 49 8.43 5.16 -22.88
CA GLU A 49 8.74 6.34 -23.71
C GLU A 49 9.92 7.16 -23.15
N GLN A 50 10.07 7.22 -21.82
CA GLN A 50 11.22 7.83 -21.16
C GLN A 50 12.48 6.94 -21.20
N GLY A 51 12.42 5.76 -21.82
CA GLY A 51 13.53 4.83 -21.94
C GLY A 51 13.83 4.08 -20.63
N ILE A 52 12.83 3.92 -19.76
CA ILE A 52 12.93 3.20 -18.48
C ILE A 52 12.41 1.79 -18.69
N GLU A 53 13.28 0.81 -18.46
CA GLU A 53 12.92 -0.61 -18.52
C GLU A 53 12.02 -0.97 -17.33
N LEU A 54 10.92 -1.68 -17.61
CA LEU A 54 9.96 -2.15 -16.62
C LEU A 54 9.87 -3.68 -16.75
N ASP A 55 10.53 -4.40 -15.85
CA ASP A 55 10.59 -5.87 -15.86
C ASP A 55 9.43 -6.53 -15.09
N VAL A 56 8.57 -5.71 -14.48
CA VAL A 56 7.52 -6.16 -13.56
C VAL A 56 6.16 -5.54 -13.93
N GLU A 57 5.09 -6.31 -13.76
CA GLU A 57 3.73 -5.80 -13.94
C GLU A 57 3.36 -4.83 -12.81
N ILE A 58 2.72 -3.72 -13.16
CA ILE A 58 2.28 -2.72 -12.19
C ILE A 58 1.00 -3.22 -11.50
N PRO A 59 0.99 -3.40 -10.17
CA PRO A 59 -0.22 -3.78 -9.45
C PRO A 59 -1.33 -2.73 -9.60
N ASP A 60 -2.52 -3.17 -10.02
CA ASP A 60 -3.66 -2.29 -10.33
C ASP A 60 -4.83 -2.44 -9.35
N GLU A 61 -4.62 -3.12 -8.22
CA GLU A 61 -5.69 -3.37 -7.26
C GLU A 61 -5.87 -2.24 -6.25
N PRO A 62 -7.06 -1.59 -6.20
CA PRO A 62 -7.35 -0.59 -5.19
C PRO A 62 -7.41 -1.25 -3.82
N ARG A 63 -6.58 -0.78 -2.89
CA ARG A 63 -6.48 -1.36 -1.55
C ARG A 63 -6.74 -0.31 -0.47
N LYS A 64 -7.37 -0.77 0.62
CA LYS A 64 -7.47 -0.01 1.87
C LYS A 64 -6.65 -0.70 2.94
N MET A 65 -5.68 0.01 3.50
CA MET A 65 -4.75 -0.55 4.49
C MET A 65 -4.81 0.23 5.81
N PRO A 66 -4.84 -0.48 6.96
CA PRO A 66 -4.57 0.12 8.24
C PRO A 66 -3.07 0.30 8.45
N VAL A 67 -2.70 1.05 9.48
CA VAL A 67 -1.34 1.02 10.02
C VAL A 67 -1.11 -0.32 10.72
N LEU A 68 0.16 -0.70 10.87
CA LEU A 68 0.55 -1.89 11.62
C LEU A 68 1.35 -1.45 12.84
N PHE A 69 0.87 -1.78 14.04
CA PHE A 69 1.63 -1.60 15.26
C PHE A 69 2.68 -2.70 15.35
N VAL A 70 3.91 -2.30 15.65
CA VAL A 70 5.07 -3.17 15.68
C VAL A 70 5.87 -2.99 16.96
N ARG A 71 6.59 -4.02 17.36
CA ARG A 71 7.56 -4.01 18.46
C ARG A 71 8.97 -4.13 17.90
N PHE A 72 9.90 -3.41 18.48
CA PHE A 72 11.32 -3.59 18.20
C PHE A 72 11.91 -4.63 19.15
N GLU A 73 12.65 -5.57 18.57
CA GLU A 73 13.47 -6.53 19.31
C GLU A 73 14.95 -6.33 18.94
N PRO A 74 15.88 -6.48 19.89
CA PRO A 74 17.30 -6.47 19.59
C PRO A 74 17.61 -7.60 18.60
N SER A 75 18.13 -7.23 17.43
CA SER A 75 18.63 -8.19 16.44
C SER A 75 20.13 -8.37 16.60
N ASP A 76 20.62 -9.60 16.46
CA ASP A 76 22.06 -9.87 16.37
C ASP A 76 22.53 -9.56 14.94
N PRO A 77 23.43 -8.56 14.74
CA PRO A 77 23.90 -8.21 13.41
C PRO A 77 24.72 -9.31 12.72
N GLU A 78 25.21 -10.32 13.45
CA GLU A 78 25.93 -11.46 12.86
C GLU A 78 24.97 -12.55 12.35
N VAL A 79 23.70 -12.52 12.76
CA VAL A 79 22.70 -13.51 12.38
C VAL A 79 21.76 -12.91 11.34
N ALA A 80 21.79 -13.46 10.12
CA ALA A 80 20.83 -13.10 9.09
C ALA A 80 19.41 -13.50 9.56
N GLU A 81 18.59 -12.50 9.86
CA GLU A 81 17.20 -12.73 10.26
C GLU A 81 16.31 -13.05 9.06
N ALA A 82 15.37 -13.96 9.26
CA ALA A 82 14.36 -14.26 8.24
C ALA A 82 13.44 -13.04 8.04
N PRO A 83 12.97 -12.80 6.80
CA PRO A 83 12.00 -11.73 6.53
C PRO A 83 10.74 -11.89 7.37
N VAL A 84 10.22 -10.78 7.90
CA VAL A 84 9.05 -10.74 8.77
C VAL A 84 7.82 -10.33 7.96
N TYR A 85 6.70 -11.02 8.16
CA TYR A 85 5.47 -10.78 7.41
C TYR A 85 4.26 -10.56 8.33
N ASP A 86 3.35 -9.68 7.90
CA ASP A 86 1.98 -9.58 8.41
C ASP A 86 1.02 -10.18 7.38
N GLY A 87 0.74 -11.47 7.51
CA GLY A 87 0.05 -12.25 6.49
C GLY A 87 0.96 -12.46 5.27
N GLU A 88 0.59 -11.88 4.13
CA GLU A 88 1.37 -11.93 2.88
C GLU A 88 2.21 -10.66 2.64
N ILE A 89 2.09 -9.66 3.53
CA ILE A 89 2.75 -8.36 3.35
C ILE A 89 4.05 -8.34 4.14
N LEU A 90 5.16 -8.07 3.46
CA LEU A 90 6.47 -7.92 4.07
C LEU A 90 6.48 -6.72 5.02
N VAL A 91 7.11 -6.87 6.18
CA VAL A 91 7.35 -5.80 7.15
C VAL A 91 8.84 -5.52 7.19
N GLU A 92 9.21 -4.28 6.92
CA GLU A 92 10.60 -3.86 6.75
C GLU A 92 10.86 -2.56 7.52
N SER A 93 12.08 -2.41 8.02
CA SER A 93 12.56 -1.18 8.65
C SER A 93 13.56 -0.48 7.75
N THR A 94 13.63 0.85 7.85
CA THR A 94 14.67 1.65 7.16
C THR A 94 16.09 1.34 7.66
N ARG A 95 16.25 0.77 8.87
CA ARG A 95 17.52 0.31 9.43
C ARG A 95 17.51 -1.21 9.64
N THR A 96 18.53 -1.88 9.11
CA THR A 96 18.69 -3.34 9.15
C THR A 96 18.99 -3.91 10.54
N SER A 97 19.41 -3.08 11.51
CA SER A 97 19.86 -3.53 12.84
C SER A 97 18.76 -3.63 13.89
N LEU A 98 17.49 -3.64 13.49
CA LEU A 98 16.36 -3.78 14.39
C LEU A 98 15.41 -4.82 13.82
N LYS A 99 15.10 -5.83 14.63
CA LYS A 99 14.04 -6.76 14.30
C LYS A 99 12.70 -6.09 14.61
N VAL A 100 11.81 -6.11 13.62
CA VAL A 100 10.46 -5.56 13.74
C VAL A 100 9.48 -6.71 13.83
N VAL A 101 8.69 -6.76 14.90
CA VAL A 101 7.68 -7.80 15.12
C VAL A 101 6.28 -7.19 15.06
N PRO A 102 5.39 -7.67 14.17
CA PRO A 102 3.99 -7.24 14.11
C PRO A 102 3.23 -7.57 15.40
N ILE A 103 2.49 -6.60 15.92
CA ILE A 103 1.64 -6.77 17.10
C ILE A 103 0.17 -6.83 16.68
N SER A 104 -0.31 -5.78 16.02
CA SER A 104 -1.72 -5.62 15.68
C SER A 104 -1.93 -4.59 14.57
N ARG A 105 -3.08 -4.64 13.91
CA ARG A 105 -3.47 -3.67 12.89
C ARG A 105 -4.33 -2.57 13.50
N GLY A 106 -4.13 -1.33 13.06
CA GLY A 106 -5.01 -0.22 13.39
C GLY A 106 -6.44 -0.46 12.89
N GLU A 107 -7.42 0.15 13.54
CA GLU A 107 -8.83 0.03 13.16
C GLU A 107 -9.15 0.78 11.87
N ASN A 108 -8.52 1.95 11.70
CA ASN A 108 -8.76 2.83 10.56
C ASN A 108 -8.03 2.33 9.32
N ARG A 109 -8.79 2.02 8.26
CA ARG A 109 -8.26 1.61 6.96
C ARG A 109 -8.41 2.74 5.96
N ARG A 110 -7.28 3.27 5.48
CA ARG A 110 -7.24 4.35 4.49
C ARG A 110 -6.95 3.78 3.11
N GLU A 111 -7.49 4.43 2.09
CA GLU A 111 -7.11 4.16 0.70
C GLU A 111 -5.64 4.49 0.51
N ILE A 112 -4.91 3.58 -0.12
CA ILE A 112 -3.50 3.78 -0.45
C ILE A 112 -3.38 4.25 -1.90
N MET A 113 -2.30 4.97 -2.20
CA MET A 113 -1.93 5.36 -3.55
C MET A 113 -1.70 4.14 -4.43
N SER A 114 -1.95 4.27 -5.74
CA SER A 114 -1.64 3.21 -6.70
C SER A 114 -0.14 3.06 -6.90
N ALA A 115 0.30 1.85 -7.29
CA ALA A 115 1.68 1.60 -7.69
C ALA A 115 2.11 2.53 -8.84
N SER A 116 1.21 2.79 -9.78
CA SER A 116 1.39 3.78 -10.85
C SER A 116 1.76 5.16 -10.31
N HIS A 117 1.05 5.64 -9.29
CA HIS A 117 1.37 6.93 -8.68
C HIS A 117 2.71 6.91 -7.94
N ALA A 118 3.06 5.80 -7.28
CA ALA A 118 4.36 5.64 -6.63
C ALA A 118 5.53 5.70 -7.64
N LEU A 119 5.36 5.08 -8.82
CA LEU A 119 6.33 5.18 -9.92
C LEU A 119 6.50 6.61 -10.41
N LEU A 120 5.40 7.34 -10.62
CA LEU A 120 5.45 8.75 -11.01
C LEU A 120 6.16 9.62 -9.97
N ARG A 121 5.95 9.35 -8.66
CA ARG A 121 6.68 10.03 -7.57
C ARG A 121 8.18 9.77 -7.65
N TYR A 122 8.59 8.52 -7.90
CA TYR A 122 9.99 8.18 -8.11
C TYR A 122 10.60 8.97 -9.27
N LEU A 123 9.91 9.04 -10.42
CA LEU A 123 10.38 9.81 -11.58
C LEU A 123 10.54 11.30 -11.25
N ALA A 124 9.56 11.89 -10.56
CA ALA A 124 9.62 13.29 -10.15
C ALA A 124 10.83 13.58 -9.24
N VAL A 125 11.17 12.64 -8.33
CA VAL A 125 12.35 12.77 -7.47
C VAL A 125 13.64 12.61 -8.26
N ALA A 126 13.71 11.66 -9.19
CA ALA A 126 14.89 11.47 -10.05
C ALA A 126 15.17 12.71 -10.91
N GLU A 127 14.12 13.31 -11.49
CA GLU A 127 14.20 14.55 -12.27
C GLU A 127 14.68 15.74 -11.43
N GLN A 128 14.13 15.91 -10.21
CA GLN A 128 14.57 16.96 -9.29
C GLN A 128 16.05 16.85 -8.89
N GLN A 129 16.60 15.64 -8.91
CA GLN A 129 18.00 15.35 -8.59
C GLN A 129 18.91 15.37 -9.83
N ASP A 130 18.38 15.72 -11.02
CA ASP A 130 19.08 15.67 -12.30
C ASP A 130 19.75 14.30 -12.55
N ARG A 131 19.10 13.24 -12.06
CA ARG A 131 19.57 11.86 -12.16
C ARG A 131 18.77 11.13 -13.23
N LYS A 132 19.46 10.37 -14.08
CA LYS A 132 18.78 9.46 -15.01
C LYS A 132 18.07 8.37 -14.18
N PRO A 133 16.74 8.19 -14.33
CA PRO A 133 16.01 7.16 -13.60
C PRO A 133 16.49 5.77 -14.02
N ALA A 134 16.78 4.93 -13.04
CA ALA A 134 17.05 3.51 -13.24
C ALA A 134 15.77 2.76 -13.62
N GLY A 135 15.93 1.64 -14.33
CA GLY A 135 14.85 0.69 -14.62
C GLY A 135 14.21 0.10 -13.36
N ILE A 136 13.00 -0.41 -13.48
CA ILE A 136 12.24 -0.99 -12.36
C ILE A 136 12.20 -2.50 -12.50
N LYS A 137 12.79 -3.20 -11.53
CA LYS A 137 12.84 -4.67 -11.45
C LYS A 137 11.74 -5.27 -10.57
N GLY A 138 11.23 -4.51 -9.61
CA GLY A 138 10.23 -5.00 -8.66
C GLY A 138 9.38 -3.89 -8.09
N ILE A 139 8.10 -4.20 -7.86
CA ILE A 139 7.14 -3.32 -7.21
C ILE A 139 6.41 -4.15 -6.18
N GLU A 140 6.61 -3.83 -4.91
CA GLU A 140 6.05 -4.59 -3.79
C GLU A 140 5.34 -3.66 -2.80
N LEU A 141 4.19 -4.10 -2.31
CA LEU A 141 3.48 -3.42 -1.24
C LEU A 141 3.94 -4.00 0.09
N ILE A 142 4.50 -3.15 0.96
CA ILE A 142 5.10 -3.55 2.23
C ILE A 142 4.54 -2.69 3.38
N TYR A 143 4.81 -3.09 4.62
CA TYR A 143 4.76 -2.20 5.77
C TYR A 143 6.17 -1.71 6.07
N LEU A 144 6.37 -0.39 6.02
CA LEU A 144 7.63 0.26 6.30
C LEU A 144 7.58 0.92 7.68
N VAL A 145 8.59 0.66 8.51
CA VAL A 145 8.82 1.35 9.77
C VAL A 145 9.91 2.40 9.58
N ASP A 146 9.58 3.66 9.87
CA ASP A 146 10.59 4.72 9.88
C ASP A 146 11.37 4.68 11.20
N THR A 147 12.57 4.11 11.12
CA THR A 147 13.49 4.01 12.26
C THR A 147 14.48 5.17 12.35
N ALA A 148 14.30 6.25 11.58
CA ALA A 148 15.20 7.40 11.63
C ALA A 148 15.25 8.05 13.02
N GLY A 149 14.11 8.11 13.71
CA GLY A 149 13.96 8.63 15.07
C GLY A 149 14.03 7.59 16.19
N TYR A 150 14.47 6.35 15.90
CA TYR A 150 14.51 5.29 16.90
C TYR A 150 15.43 5.64 18.08
N ASP A 151 14.87 5.58 19.29
CA ASP A 151 15.57 5.60 20.56
C ASP A 151 15.41 4.22 21.22
N ARG A 152 16.44 3.74 21.95
CA ARG A 152 16.42 2.43 22.62
C ARG A 152 15.36 2.33 23.71
N GLU A 153 14.80 3.45 24.15
CA GLU A 153 13.66 3.50 25.07
C GLU A 153 12.31 3.21 24.37
N ILE A 154 12.26 3.32 23.03
CA ILE A 154 11.07 3.05 22.24
C ILE A 154 11.02 1.56 21.94
N SER A 155 10.11 0.86 22.62
CA SER A 155 9.88 -0.56 22.37
C SER A 155 8.88 -0.82 21.24
N GLU A 156 8.00 0.14 20.94
CA GLU A 156 6.88 -0.04 19.99
C GLU A 156 6.71 1.19 19.10
N ASP A 157 6.32 0.95 17.85
CA ASP A 157 6.09 2.01 16.85
C ASP A 157 5.05 1.57 15.80
N THR A 158 4.84 2.42 14.80
CA THR A 158 3.85 2.27 13.75
C THR A 158 4.52 2.07 12.39
N ALA A 159 4.33 0.90 11.80
CA ALA A 159 4.62 0.66 10.40
C ALA A 159 3.48 1.18 9.51
N ILE A 160 3.85 1.90 8.46
CA ILE A 160 2.93 2.46 7.47
C ILE A 160 3.00 1.65 6.17
N PRO A 161 1.89 1.46 5.45
CA PRO A 161 1.94 0.86 4.13
C PRO A 161 2.79 1.72 3.20
N ALA A 162 3.68 1.09 2.44
CA ALA A 162 4.58 1.73 1.51
C ALA A 162 4.78 0.87 0.25
N TRP A 163 5.05 1.52 -0.87
CA TRP A 163 5.50 0.88 -2.09
C TRP A 163 7.03 0.80 -2.08
N LYS A 164 7.55 -0.42 -2.16
CA LYS A 164 8.96 -0.72 -2.35
C LYS A 164 9.22 -0.90 -3.84
N LEU A 165 10.09 -0.07 -4.41
CA LEU A 165 10.53 -0.13 -5.79
C LEU A 165 11.97 -0.65 -5.81
N SER A 166 12.17 -1.82 -6.40
CA SER A 166 13.49 -2.42 -6.60
C SER A 166 14.04 -1.93 -7.94
N LEU A 167 15.13 -1.17 -7.92
CA LEU A 167 15.67 -0.51 -9.10
C LEU A 167 16.71 -1.39 -9.82
N GLY A 168 16.95 -1.07 -11.09
CA GLY A 168 17.84 -1.80 -11.99
C GLY A 168 19.30 -1.79 -11.56
N ASP A 169 19.72 -0.72 -10.90
CA ASP A 169 21.06 -0.50 -10.33
C ASP A 169 21.29 -1.20 -8.98
N GLY A 170 20.25 -1.82 -8.42
CA GLY A 170 20.29 -2.49 -7.12
C GLY A 170 19.91 -1.59 -5.94
N GLU A 171 19.62 -0.30 -6.16
CA GLU A 171 19.05 0.56 -5.13
C GLU A 171 17.57 0.20 -4.90
N THR A 172 17.05 0.54 -3.73
CA THR A 172 15.63 0.40 -3.41
C THR A 172 15.06 1.77 -3.05
N PHE A 173 13.90 2.09 -3.61
CA PHE A 173 13.19 3.33 -3.34
C PHE A 173 11.86 3.04 -2.65
N TYR A 174 11.58 3.74 -1.55
CA TYR A 174 10.35 3.57 -0.79
C TYR A 174 9.44 4.78 -0.96
N VAL A 175 8.15 4.53 -1.19
CA VAL A 175 7.12 5.56 -1.28
C VAL A 175 6.03 5.29 -0.27
N ASN A 176 5.77 6.23 0.64
CA ASN A 176 4.66 6.14 1.59
C ASN A 176 3.32 6.00 0.84
N ALA A 177 2.60 4.91 1.08
CA ALA A 177 1.41 4.59 0.33
C ALA A 177 0.16 5.36 0.78
N TYR A 178 0.16 6.05 1.93
CA TYR A 178 -0.99 6.87 2.31
C TYR A 178 -1.13 8.18 1.54
N GLY A 179 -0.13 8.51 0.71
CA GLY A 179 -0.05 9.81 0.07
C GLY A 179 0.25 10.93 1.06
N GLU A 180 0.76 12.04 0.52
CA GLU A 180 0.64 13.36 1.14
C GLU A 180 -0.50 14.10 0.47
#